data_AF-A0A6H9YNP3-F1
#
_entry.id   AF-A0A6H9YNP3-F1
#
_cell.length_a   1.000
_cell.length_b   1.000
_cell.length_c   1.000
_cell.angle_alpha   90.00
_cell.angle_beta   90.00
_cell.angle_gamma   90.00
#
_symmetry.space_group_name_H-M   'P 1'
#
loop_
_entity.id
_entity.type
_entity.pdbx_description
1 polymer ?
#
loop_
_entity_poly.entity_id
_entity_poly.type
_entity_poly.pdbx_seq_one_letter_code
_entity_poly.pdbx_strand_id
1 'polypeptide(L)'
;MTIAHHALTGQPGQVVGEAGSPTDLDLRRQLREAREELWARREQEAALRETAEALFRDLKASHALYVEMHVAYVELLTHARAAVAAASRGEVAPTAYIAGYLEEIGLQPAPGAVADAVVAEGLALAVRLSGGEAR
;
A
#
# COMPACT_ATOMS: atom_id res chain seq x y z
N MET A 1 48.13 -62.07 -53.91
CA MET A 1 49.23 -61.23 -54.41
C MET A 1 48.61 -59.89 -54.76
N THR A 2 48.89 -58.75 -54.13
CA THR A 2 50.16 -58.26 -53.55
C THR A 2 49.86 -57.28 -52.43
N ILE A 3 50.65 -57.34 -51.37
CA ILE A 3 50.66 -56.47 -50.19
C ILE A 3 51.50 -55.22 -50.52
N ALA A 4 51.07 -54.04 -50.05
CA ALA A 4 51.98 -52.93 -49.76
C ALA A 4 51.52 -52.21 -48.48
N HIS A 5 52.42 -52.24 -47.50
CA HIS A 5 52.38 -51.60 -46.18
C HIS A 5 53.11 -50.24 -46.21
N HIS A 6 52.74 -49.38 -45.24
CA HIS A 6 53.44 -48.21 -44.64
C HIS A 6 52.70 -46.87 -44.86
N ALA A 7 52.01 -46.30 -43.85
CA ALA A 7 52.44 -45.73 -42.56
C ALA A 7 53.03 -44.32 -42.69
N LEU A 8 52.42 -43.35 -42.00
CA LEU A 8 52.95 -42.10 -41.37
C LEU A 8 51.72 -41.17 -41.10
N THR A 9 51.11 -41.20 -39.91
CA THR A 9 51.35 -40.29 -38.77
C THR A 9 51.29 -38.79 -39.12
N GLY A 10 50.26 -38.11 -38.58
CA GLY A 10 50.11 -36.65 -38.70
C GLY A 10 48.92 -36.13 -37.90
N GLN A 11 49.07 -36.19 -36.57
CA GLN A 11 48.36 -35.59 -35.44
C GLN A 11 46.92 -35.03 -35.55
N PRO A 12 46.06 -35.30 -34.54
CA PRO A 12 44.88 -34.48 -34.29
C PRO A 12 45.35 -33.06 -34.02
N GLY A 13 44.81 -32.11 -34.79
CA GLY A 13 44.87 -30.69 -34.51
C GLY A 13 44.29 -30.44 -33.13
N GLN A 14 45.19 -30.52 -32.17
CA GLN A 14 45.07 -30.11 -30.80
C GLN A 14 44.52 -28.68 -30.86
N VAL A 15 43.22 -28.52 -30.58
CA VAL A 15 42.67 -27.22 -30.20
C VAL A 15 43.24 -26.94 -28.82
N VAL A 16 44.54 -26.63 -28.80
CA VAL A 16 45.26 -26.15 -27.64
C VAL A 16 44.49 -24.91 -27.22
N GLY A 17 43.95 -24.96 -26.00
CA GLY A 17 43.24 -23.85 -25.42
C GLY A 17 44.05 -22.58 -25.59
N GLU A 18 43.47 -21.61 -26.30
CA GLU A 18 43.75 -20.21 -26.01
C GLU A 18 43.32 -20.01 -24.56
N ALA A 19 44.27 -20.24 -23.65
CA ALA A 19 44.28 -19.56 -22.37
C ALA A 19 44.21 -18.08 -22.74
N GLY A 20 42.99 -17.52 -22.71
CA GLY A 20 42.75 -16.12 -23.04
C GLY A 20 43.80 -15.29 -22.31
N SER A 21 44.33 -14.27 -22.99
CA SER A 21 45.37 -13.44 -22.39
C SER A 21 44.91 -12.99 -21.00
N PRO A 22 45.81 -12.76 -20.02
CA PRO A 22 45.41 -12.29 -18.69
C PRO A 22 44.38 -11.14 -18.75
N THR A 23 44.51 -10.27 -19.75
CA THR A 23 43.58 -9.20 -20.11
C THR A 23 42.18 -9.68 -20.52
N ASP A 24 42.05 -10.77 -21.29
CA ASP A 24 40.75 -11.34 -21.70
C ASP A 24 40.00 -11.98 -20.53
N LEU A 25 40.73 -12.63 -19.62
CA LEU A 25 40.14 -13.19 -18.40
C LEU A 25 39.63 -12.08 -17.47
N ASP A 26 40.38 -10.99 -17.35
CA ASP A 26 39.98 -9.79 -16.60
C ASP A 26 38.75 -9.12 -17.19
N LEU A 27 38.69 -8.96 -18.53
CA LEU A 27 37.53 -8.40 -19.22
C LEU A 27 36.27 -9.26 -19.02
N ARG A 28 36.40 -10.60 -19.09
CA ARG A 28 35.28 -11.51 -18.83
C ARG A 28 34.80 -11.45 -17.38
N ARG A 29 35.71 -11.27 -16.43
CA ARG A 29 35.36 -11.08 -15.01
C ARG A 29 34.61 -9.76 -14.82
N GLN A 30 35.15 -8.65 -15.33
CA GLN A 30 34.50 -7.34 -15.25
C GLN A 30 33.10 -7.35 -15.89
N LEU A 31 32.93 -8.02 -17.03
CA LEU A 31 31.63 -8.14 -17.68
C LEU A 31 30.64 -8.96 -16.85
N ARG A 32 31.07 -10.03 -16.17
CA ARG A 32 30.20 -10.80 -15.27
C ARG A 32 29.79 -9.97 -14.07
N GLU A 33 30.73 -9.31 -13.42
CA GLU A 33 30.48 -8.41 -12.28
C GLU A 33 29.50 -7.29 -12.67
N ALA A 34 29.71 -6.65 -13.82
CA ALA A 34 28.80 -5.60 -14.31
C ALA A 34 27.40 -6.14 -14.63
N ARG A 35 27.28 -7.37 -15.11
CA ARG A 35 25.97 -8.02 -15.37
C ARG A 35 25.24 -8.35 -14.08
N GLU A 36 25.95 -8.86 -13.08
CA GLU A 36 25.40 -9.15 -11.75
C GLU A 36 24.95 -7.86 -11.05
N GLU A 37 25.75 -6.80 -11.11
CA GLU A 37 25.38 -5.49 -10.58
C GLU A 37 24.14 -4.92 -11.28
N LEU A 38 24.07 -5.01 -12.61
CA LEU A 38 22.89 -4.56 -13.37
C LEU A 38 21.64 -5.36 -12.99
N TRP A 39 21.78 -6.67 -12.78
CA TRP A 39 20.68 -7.52 -12.32
C TRP A 39 20.19 -7.11 -10.92
N ALA A 40 21.11 -6.95 -9.98
CA ALA A 40 20.79 -6.53 -8.61
C ALA A 40 20.09 -5.15 -8.59
N ARG A 41 20.56 -4.20 -9.41
CA ARG A 41 19.92 -2.88 -9.53
C ARG A 41 18.50 -2.97 -10.10
N ARG A 42 18.27 -3.83 -11.09
CA ARG A 42 16.92 -4.03 -11.66
C ARG A 42 15.97 -4.68 -10.67
N GLU A 43 16.46 -5.63 -9.88
CA GLU A 43 15.68 -6.26 -8.81
C GLU A 43 15.32 -5.24 -7.73
N GLN A 44 16.27 -4.39 -7.33
CA GLN A 44 16.01 -3.29 -6.39
C GLN A 44 15.01 -2.28 -6.95
N GLU A 45 15.12 -1.90 -8.23
CA GLU A 45 14.17 -1.00 -8.90
C GLU A 45 12.76 -1.61 -8.93
N ALA A 46 12.64 -2.90 -9.23
CA ALA A 46 11.37 -3.61 -9.22
C ALA A 46 10.74 -3.62 -7.81
N ALA A 47 11.53 -3.92 -6.77
CA ALA A 47 11.05 -3.92 -5.39
C ALA A 47 10.61 -2.52 -4.91
N LEU A 48 11.36 -1.48 -5.27
CA LEU A 48 10.97 -0.09 -4.96
C LEU A 48 9.69 0.32 -5.68
N ARG A 49 9.55 -0.08 -6.95
CA ARG A 49 8.34 0.17 -7.73
C ARG A 49 7.12 -0.51 -7.11
N GLU A 50 7.24 -1.79 -6.73
CA GLU A 50 6.17 -2.52 -6.07
C GLU A 50 5.76 -1.83 -4.75
N THR A 51 6.75 -1.42 -3.95
CA THR A 51 6.52 -0.69 -2.70
C THR A 51 5.81 0.65 -2.95
N ALA A 52 6.25 1.42 -3.95
CA ALA A 52 5.63 2.69 -4.31
C ALA A 52 4.18 2.50 -4.79
N GLU A 53 3.91 1.46 -5.58
CA GLU A 53 2.56 1.12 -6.03
C GLU A 53 1.66 0.70 -4.85
N ALA A 54 2.18 -0.04 -3.88
CA ALA A 54 1.46 -0.38 -2.65
C ALA A 54 1.11 0.87 -1.82
N LEU A 55 2.09 1.73 -1.55
CA LEU A 55 1.88 2.98 -0.81
C LEU A 55 0.87 3.89 -1.50
N PHE A 56 0.90 3.96 -2.84
CA PHE A 56 -0.06 4.75 -3.59
C PHE A 56 -1.49 4.21 -3.47
N ARG A 57 -1.66 2.87 -3.48
CA ARG A 57 -2.97 2.24 -3.22
C ARG A 57 -3.48 2.56 -1.82
N ASP A 58 -2.62 2.45 -0.81
CA ASP A 58 -2.97 2.72 0.59
C ASP A 58 -3.33 4.20 0.79
N LEU A 59 -2.57 5.12 0.21
CA LEU A 59 -2.88 6.55 0.25
C LEU A 59 -4.23 6.84 -0.40
N LYS A 60 -4.51 6.24 -1.55
CA LYS A 60 -5.79 6.41 -2.25
C LYS A 60 -6.95 5.88 -1.42
N ALA A 61 -6.78 4.72 -0.77
CA ALA A 61 -7.79 4.15 0.12
C ALA A 61 -8.02 5.03 1.35
N SER A 62 -6.94 5.48 2.01
CA SER A 62 -7.02 6.39 3.15
C SER A 62 -7.68 7.72 2.80
N HIS A 63 -7.38 8.27 1.61
CA HIS A 63 -8.02 9.50 1.14
C HIS A 63 -9.51 9.32 0.89
N ALA A 64 -9.93 8.18 0.31
CA ALA A 64 -11.35 7.88 0.13
C ALA A 64 -12.10 7.81 1.47
N LEU A 65 -11.53 7.10 2.45
CA LEU A 65 -12.08 7.02 3.81
C LEU A 65 -12.15 8.39 4.50
N TYR A 66 -11.13 9.22 4.32
CA TYR A 66 -11.12 10.58 4.85
C TYR A 66 -12.25 11.42 4.24
N VAL A 67 -12.44 11.37 2.92
CA VAL A 67 -13.50 12.11 2.23
C VAL A 67 -14.87 11.67 2.73
N GLU A 68 -15.10 10.37 2.85
CA GLU A 68 -16.36 9.82 3.37
C GLU A 68 -16.65 10.31 4.80
N MET A 69 -15.66 10.20 5.69
CA MET A 69 -15.78 10.70 7.07
C MET A 69 -16.02 12.23 7.11
N HIS A 70 -15.33 12.99 6.26
CA HIS A 70 -15.48 14.44 6.21
C HIS A 70 -16.88 14.87 5.74
N VAL A 71 -17.44 14.17 4.74
CA VAL A 71 -18.81 14.40 4.27
C VAL A 71 -19.80 14.14 5.39
N ALA A 72 -19.74 12.97 6.05
CA ALA A 72 -20.61 12.65 7.17
C ALA A 72 -20.51 13.68 8.32
N TYR A 73 -19.30 14.15 8.62
CA TYR A 73 -19.08 15.20 9.62
C TYR A 73 -19.74 16.53 9.23
N VAL A 74 -19.56 16.98 7.98
CA VAL A 74 -20.15 18.23 7.47
C VAL A 74 -21.68 18.17 7.47
N GLU A 75 -22.25 17.02 7.08
CA GLU A 75 -23.70 16.79 7.14
C GLU A 75 -24.22 16.86 8.58
N LEU A 76 -23.63 16.11 9.51
CA LEU A 76 -24.01 16.17 10.93
C LEU A 76 -23.94 17.59 11.49
N LEU A 77 -22.86 18.32 11.19
CA LEU A 77 -22.70 19.72 11.63
C LEU A 77 -23.77 20.62 11.02
N THR A 78 -24.17 20.37 9.77
CA THR A 78 -25.25 21.11 9.10
C THR A 78 -26.59 20.87 9.78
N HIS A 79 -26.95 19.62 10.09
CA HIS A 79 -28.16 19.28 10.84
C HIS A 79 -28.15 19.85 12.26
N ALA A 80 -27.00 19.83 12.94
CA ALA A 80 -26.84 20.46 14.25
C ALA A 80 -27.05 21.98 14.21
N ARG A 81 -26.48 22.66 13.21
CA ARG A 81 -26.70 24.10 13.00
C ARG A 81 -28.15 24.43 12.68
N ALA A 82 -28.82 23.58 11.90
CA ALA A 82 -30.26 23.73 11.61
C ALA A 82 -31.10 23.61 12.89
N ALA A 83 -30.81 22.62 13.74
CA ALA A 83 -31.48 22.45 15.03
C ALA A 83 -31.30 23.67 15.95
N VAL A 84 -30.08 24.22 16.04
CA VAL A 84 -29.82 25.43 16.83
C VAL A 84 -30.59 26.64 16.27
N ALA A 85 -30.62 26.81 14.95
CA ALA A 85 -31.37 27.89 14.31
C ALA A 85 -32.89 27.75 14.55
N ALA A 86 -33.44 26.54 14.43
CA ALA A 86 -34.84 26.25 14.72
C ALA A 86 -35.20 26.54 16.19
N ALA A 87 -34.34 26.13 17.13
CA ALA A 87 -34.52 26.42 18.55
C ALA A 87 -34.54 27.93 18.82
N SER A 88 -33.65 28.69 18.18
CA SER A 88 -33.61 30.16 18.32
C SER A 88 -34.88 30.88 17.82
N ARG A 89 -35.64 30.23 16.93
CA ARG A 89 -36.93 30.72 16.42
C ARG A 89 -38.13 30.23 17.23
N GLY A 90 -37.91 29.41 18.25
CA GLY A 90 -38.99 28.84 19.07
C GLY A 90 -39.78 27.72 18.39
N GLU A 91 -39.17 27.00 17.43
CA GLU A 91 -39.81 25.81 16.84
C GLU A 91 -40.03 24.72 17.91
N VAL A 92 -41.12 23.95 17.79
CA VAL A 92 -41.57 22.99 18.83
C VAL A 92 -40.65 21.76 18.93
N ALA A 93 -40.02 21.35 17.84
CA ALA A 93 -39.15 20.17 17.80
C ALA A 93 -37.83 20.41 17.05
N PRO A 94 -36.93 21.28 17.56
CA PRO A 94 -35.70 21.65 16.85
C PRO A 94 -34.75 20.47 16.63
N THR A 95 -34.78 19.47 17.51
CA THR A 95 -33.94 18.27 17.40
C THR A 95 -34.39 17.31 16.30
N ALA A 96 -35.57 17.51 15.70
CA ALA A 96 -36.07 16.68 14.58
C ALA A 96 -35.11 16.71 13.38
N TYR A 97 -34.38 17.81 13.17
CA TYR A 97 -33.36 17.89 12.12
C TYR A 97 -32.20 16.91 12.32
N ILE A 98 -31.74 16.73 13.56
CA ILE A 98 -30.66 15.79 13.89
C ILE A 98 -31.22 14.37 13.92
N ALA A 99 -32.38 14.17 14.54
CA ALA A 99 -33.01 12.86 14.65
C ALA A 99 -33.32 12.26 13.25
N GLY A 100 -33.88 13.06 12.33
CA GLY A 100 -34.14 12.59 10.97
C GLY A 100 -32.86 12.17 10.25
N TYR A 101 -31.77 12.93 10.39
CA TYR A 101 -30.48 12.55 9.81
C TYR A 101 -29.92 11.25 10.40
N LEU A 102 -29.93 11.12 11.74
CA LEU A 102 -29.46 9.91 12.41
C LEU A 102 -30.29 8.67 12.03
N GLU A 103 -31.58 8.84 11.75
CA GLU A 103 -32.44 7.77 11.22
C GLU A 103 -32.05 7.39 9.79
N GLU A 104 -31.85 8.38 8.91
CA GLU A 104 -31.44 8.17 7.52
C GLU A 104 -30.14 7.37 7.40
N ILE A 105 -29.15 7.65 8.26
CA ILE A 105 -27.86 6.96 8.26
C ILE A 105 -27.81 5.73 9.18
N GLY A 106 -28.94 5.34 9.80
CA GLY A 106 -29.04 4.16 10.65
C GLY A 106 -28.25 4.23 11.97
N LEU A 107 -28.00 5.43 12.49
CA LEU A 107 -27.26 5.68 13.74
C LEU A 107 -28.17 6.14 14.89
N GLN A 108 -29.46 5.79 14.85
CA GLN A 108 -30.36 6.03 15.97
C GLN A 108 -29.92 5.23 17.21
N PRO A 109 -29.89 5.85 18.40
CA PRO A 109 -29.67 5.11 19.63
C PRO A 109 -30.73 4.02 19.83
N ALA A 110 -30.36 2.93 20.48
CA ALA A 110 -31.30 1.89 20.84
C ALA A 110 -32.46 2.47 21.69
N PRO A 111 -33.70 1.96 21.55
CA PRO A 111 -34.82 2.40 22.37
C PRO A 111 -34.50 2.31 23.87
N GLY A 112 -34.70 3.42 24.60
CA GLY A 112 -34.41 3.50 26.04
C GLY A 112 -32.94 3.73 26.40
N ALA A 113 -32.06 3.95 25.42
CA ALA A 113 -30.67 4.32 25.70
C ALA A 113 -30.59 5.61 26.54
N VAL A 114 -29.71 5.59 27.55
CA VAL A 114 -29.44 6.75 28.40
C VAL A 114 -28.42 7.65 27.69
N ALA A 115 -28.70 8.94 27.58
CA ALA A 115 -27.87 9.89 26.85
C ALA A 115 -26.39 9.86 27.28
N ASP A 116 -26.12 9.84 28.60
CA ASP A 116 -24.76 9.78 29.14
C ASP A 116 -24.02 8.51 28.70
N ALA A 117 -24.71 7.38 28.59
CA ALA A 117 -24.11 6.12 28.14
C ALA A 117 -23.72 6.19 26.65
N VAL A 118 -24.59 6.77 25.81
CA VAL A 118 -24.32 6.96 24.37
C VAL A 118 -23.11 7.89 24.17
N VAL A 119 -23.03 8.98 24.95
CA VAL A 119 -21.88 9.90 24.89
C VAL A 119 -20.60 9.22 25.37
N ALA A 120 -20.66 8.49 26.49
CA ALA A 120 -19.51 7.78 27.03
C ALA A 120 -18.97 6.73 26.04
N GLU A 121 -19.84 6.00 25.36
CA GLU A 121 -19.46 5.05 24.32
C GLU A 121 -18.71 5.73 23.15
N GLY A 122 -19.24 6.85 22.66
CA GLY A 122 -18.61 7.62 21.59
C GLY A 122 -17.24 8.17 21.98
N LEU A 123 -17.11 8.71 23.20
CA LEU A 123 -15.83 9.19 23.72
C LEU A 123 -14.82 8.06 23.91
N ALA A 124 -15.24 6.91 24.43
CA ALA A 124 -14.38 5.74 24.59
C ALA A 124 -13.87 5.25 23.23
N LEU A 125 -14.71 5.26 22.19
CA LEU A 125 -14.30 4.94 20.83
C LEU A 125 -13.29 5.95 20.29
N ALA A 126 -13.53 7.25 20.45
CA ALA A 126 -12.62 8.30 20.00
C ALA A 126 -11.23 8.20 20.65
N VAL A 127 -11.17 7.88 21.95
CA VAL A 127 -9.90 7.65 22.67
C VAL A 127 -9.13 6.45 22.09
N ARG A 128 -9.81 5.32 21.85
CA ARG A 128 -9.17 4.14 21.22
C ARG A 128 -8.62 4.46 19.84
N LEU A 129 -9.40 5.16 19.01
CA LEU A 129 -8.98 5.55 17.66
C LEU A 129 -7.81 6.54 17.64
N SER A 130 -7.69 7.37 18.68
CA SER A 130 -6.59 8.33 18.83
C SER A 130 -5.28 7.70 19.35
N GLY A 131 -5.22 6.37 19.50
CA GLY A 131 -4.07 5.66 20.05
C GLY A 131 -3.98 5.71 21.57
N GLY A 132 -5.05 6.13 22.25
CA GLY A 132 -5.15 6.23 23.70
C GLY A 132 -5.54 4.92 24.38
N GLU A 133 -4.98 3.78 23.97
CA GLU A 133 -5.02 2.61 24.84
C GLU A 133 -4.14 2.89 26.06
N ALA A 134 -4.79 3.05 27.21
CA ALA A 134 -4.14 3.08 28.50
C ALA A 134 -3.22 1.85 28.63
N ARG A 135 -1.91 2.10 28.57
CA ARG A 135 -0.92 1.25 29.22
C ARG A 135 -1.00 1.45 30.73
#